data_AF-A0A838RNQ1-F1
#
_entry.id   AF-A0A838RNQ1-F1
#
_cell.length_a   1.000
_cell.length_b   1.000
_cell.length_c   1.000
_cell.angle_alpha   90.00
_cell.angle_beta   90.00
_cell.angle_gamma   90.00
#
_symmetry.space_group_name_H-M   'P 1'
#
loop_
_entity.id
_entity.type
_entity.pdbx_description
1 polymer ?
#
loop_
_entity_poly.entity_id
_entity_poly.type
_entity_poly.pdbx_seq_one_letter_code
_entity_poly.pdbx_strand_id
1 'polypeptide(L)'
;MDKAEYWLLDSVVKLPYSLSLLVAENIEVIWNRQGHGLSRVELVQALNRLFQAGDLYGQGMMRPVTTEPPMPTVAEIEAALDRRIDIVYGLTSQGGGRWEEFSRPNWNRYLFAGYSTDPIRGNIISSSKELAEQQLIMEAAFGRLVVSESIERETLVPWEATYWKSLPVGYQIQFLYVPEERQRRPDPLQLRERLMKQSQWLQYRQGWYRRYSDEE
;
A
#
# COMPACT_ATOMS: atom_id res chain seq x y z
N MET A 1 -16.69 -9.98 9.36
CA MET A 1 -16.50 -8.61 8.83
C MET A 1 -17.30 -8.54 7.54
N ASP A 2 -18.10 -7.49 7.35
CA ASP A 2 -18.85 -7.33 6.11
C ASP A 2 -17.96 -6.76 4.98
N LYS A 3 -18.47 -6.80 3.74
CA LYS A 3 -17.74 -6.36 2.53
C LYS A 3 -17.30 -4.90 2.59
N ALA A 4 -18.11 -4.03 3.19
CA ALA A 4 -17.84 -2.61 3.21
C ALA A 4 -16.82 -2.23 4.29
N GLU A 5 -16.94 -2.80 5.49
CA GLU A 5 -15.93 -2.70 6.54
C GLU A 5 -14.58 -3.23 6.04
N TYR A 6 -14.58 -4.41 5.41
CA TYR A 6 -13.38 -4.97 4.81
C TYR A 6 -12.77 -4.00 3.79
N TRP A 7 -13.58 -3.45 2.89
CA TRP A 7 -13.12 -2.52 1.86
C TRP A 7 -12.42 -1.31 2.49
N LEU A 8 -12.99 -0.73 3.55
CA LEU A 8 -12.45 0.43 4.25
C LEU A 8 -11.15 0.15 5.00
N LEU A 9 -10.99 -1.05 5.58
CA LEU A 9 -9.71 -1.45 6.18
C LEU A 9 -8.66 -1.76 5.10
N ASP A 10 -9.04 -2.47 4.04
CA ASP A 10 -8.16 -2.89 2.96
C ASP A 10 -7.62 -1.70 2.14
N SER A 11 -8.39 -0.60 2.01
CA SER A 11 -7.91 0.62 1.31
C SER A 11 -6.68 1.20 1.98
N VAL A 12 -6.57 1.14 3.29
CA VAL A 12 -5.49 1.80 4.04
C VAL A 12 -4.42 0.82 4.52
N VAL A 13 -4.44 -0.45 4.12
CA VAL A 13 -3.51 -1.45 4.66
C VAL A 13 -2.04 -1.11 4.42
N LYS A 14 -1.71 -0.47 3.30
CA LYS A 14 -0.33 -0.10 2.95
C LYS A 14 0.03 1.31 3.39
N LEU A 15 -0.89 2.25 3.23
CA LEU A 15 -0.67 3.67 3.49
C LEU A 15 -1.95 4.31 4.02
N PRO A 16 -1.85 5.33 4.87
CA PRO A 16 -2.98 6.19 5.22
C PRO A 16 -3.39 7.08 4.04
N TYR A 17 -4.67 7.44 3.95
CA TYR A 17 -5.21 8.26 2.86
C TYR A 17 -6.20 9.31 3.36
N SER A 18 -6.42 10.39 2.60
CA SER A 18 -7.46 11.37 2.93
C SER A 18 -8.85 10.74 2.84
N LEU A 19 -9.72 11.02 3.82
CA LEU A 19 -11.11 10.56 3.80
C LEU A 19 -11.84 11.01 2.52
N SER A 20 -11.51 12.19 2.00
CA SER A 20 -12.12 12.71 0.78
C SER A 20 -11.94 11.84 -0.47
N LEU A 21 -10.97 10.92 -0.47
CA LEU A 21 -10.78 9.96 -1.57
C LEU A 21 -11.85 8.87 -1.60
N LEU A 22 -12.58 8.66 -0.50
CA LEU A 22 -13.70 7.70 -0.42
C LEU A 22 -14.93 8.17 -1.20
N VAL A 23 -15.02 9.45 -1.54
CA VAL A 23 -16.15 10.03 -2.29
C VAL A 23 -15.70 10.69 -3.59
N ALA A 24 -14.47 10.42 -4.03
CA ALA A 24 -13.98 10.92 -5.32
C ALA A 24 -14.79 10.30 -6.46
N GLU A 25 -15.19 11.12 -7.45
CA GLU A 25 -15.94 10.65 -8.63
C GLU A 25 -15.21 9.53 -9.39
N ASN A 26 -13.89 9.53 -9.34
CA ASN A 26 -13.01 8.55 -9.97
C ASN A 26 -12.39 7.56 -8.96
N ILE A 27 -13.10 7.24 -7.87
CA ILE A 27 -12.63 6.29 -6.83
C ILE A 27 -12.11 4.99 -7.43
N GLU A 28 -12.79 4.42 -8.42
CA GLU A 28 -12.40 3.13 -9.00
C GLU A 28 -11.08 3.21 -9.78
N VAL A 29 -10.80 4.37 -10.38
CA VAL A 29 -9.54 4.65 -11.07
C VAL A 29 -8.41 4.85 -10.08
N ILE A 30 -8.66 5.62 -9.01
CA ILE A 30 -7.67 5.91 -7.95
C ILE A 30 -7.21 4.61 -7.28
N TRP A 31 -8.16 3.73 -6.97
CA TRP A 31 -7.91 2.51 -6.20
C TRP A 31 -7.70 1.26 -7.06
N ASN A 32 -7.92 1.37 -8.38
CA ASN A 32 -7.88 0.26 -9.33
C ASN A 32 -8.70 -0.96 -8.86
N ARG A 33 -9.89 -0.69 -8.31
CA ARG A 33 -10.85 -1.68 -7.81
C ARG A 33 -12.24 -1.06 -7.74
N GLN A 34 -13.29 -1.88 -7.71
CA GLN A 34 -14.66 -1.43 -7.52
C GLN A 34 -14.80 -0.60 -6.23
N GLY A 35 -15.67 0.42 -6.25
CA GLY A 35 -15.97 1.24 -5.08
C GLY A 35 -16.60 0.46 -3.92
N HIS A 36 -16.67 1.08 -2.74
CA HIS A 36 -17.21 0.44 -1.53
C HIS A 36 -18.74 0.21 -1.57
N GLY A 37 -19.46 0.82 -2.51
CA GLY A 37 -20.91 0.59 -2.73
C GLY A 37 -21.83 1.14 -1.64
N LEU A 38 -21.32 1.97 -0.73
CA LEU A 38 -22.11 2.58 0.36
C LEU A 38 -22.71 3.91 -0.09
N SER A 39 -23.92 4.22 0.37
CA SER A 39 -24.45 5.58 0.35
C SER A 39 -23.65 6.49 1.30
N ARG A 40 -23.87 7.81 1.21
CA ARG A 40 -23.21 8.78 2.10
C ARG A 40 -23.47 8.49 3.57
N VAL A 41 -24.73 8.23 3.94
CA VAL A 41 -25.11 7.96 5.33
C VAL A 41 -24.47 6.68 5.83
N GLU A 42 -24.49 5.61 5.02
CA GLU A 42 -23.87 4.33 5.40
C GLU A 42 -22.35 4.44 5.54
N LEU A 43 -21.69 5.18 4.66
CA LEU A 43 -20.24 5.43 4.72
C LEU A 43 -19.85 6.13 6.02
N VAL A 44 -20.56 7.21 6.37
CA VAL A 44 -20.29 7.98 7.60
C VAL A 44 -20.53 7.13 8.84
N GLN A 45 -21.60 6.32 8.84
CA GLN A 45 -21.88 5.39 9.94
C GLN A 45 -20.81 4.29 10.05
N ALA A 46 -20.36 3.71 8.93
CA ALA A 46 -19.32 2.69 8.92
C ALA A 46 -17.98 3.24 9.42
N LEU A 47 -17.56 4.40 8.93
CA LEU A 47 -16.36 5.09 9.40
C LEU A 47 -16.44 5.39 10.90
N ASN A 48 -17.56 5.97 11.36
CA ASN A 48 -17.74 6.26 12.78
C ASN A 48 -17.66 4.98 13.64
N ARG A 49 -18.25 3.86 13.21
CA ARG A 49 -18.11 2.57 13.93
C ARG A 49 -16.66 2.11 14.00
N LEU A 50 -15.92 2.15 12.89
CA LEU A 50 -14.52 1.72 12.84
C LEU A 50 -13.58 2.61 13.66
N PHE A 51 -13.83 3.93 13.69
CA PHE A 51 -13.10 4.85 14.58
C PHE A 51 -13.42 4.58 16.05
N GLN A 52 -14.69 4.42 16.41
CA GLN A 52 -15.12 4.14 17.80
C GLN A 52 -14.63 2.78 18.30
N ALA A 53 -14.54 1.79 17.41
CA ALA A 53 -13.97 0.49 17.73
C ALA A 53 -12.45 0.53 17.90
N GLY A 54 -11.78 1.61 17.49
CA GLY A 54 -10.32 1.71 17.52
C GLY A 54 -9.62 0.97 16.37
N ASP A 55 -10.34 0.61 15.30
CA ASP A 55 -9.75 -0.05 14.13
C ASP A 55 -9.09 0.95 13.17
N LEU A 56 -9.62 2.17 13.13
CA LEU A 56 -9.09 3.28 12.38
C LEU A 56 -8.64 4.40 13.32
N TYR A 57 -7.59 5.11 12.94
CA TYR A 57 -7.27 6.42 13.48
C TYR A 57 -7.53 7.50 12.42
N GLY A 58 -7.84 8.71 12.87
CA GLY A 58 -7.98 9.88 11.99
C GLY A 58 -7.07 11.01 12.46
N GLN A 59 -6.13 11.44 11.61
CA GLN A 59 -5.19 12.51 11.90
C GLN A 59 -5.48 13.71 10.99
N GLY A 60 -5.69 14.88 11.60
CA GLY A 60 -5.76 16.13 10.84
C GLY A 60 -4.37 16.54 10.36
N MET A 61 -4.21 16.87 9.08
CA MET A 61 -2.89 17.22 8.51
C MET A 61 -2.27 18.48 9.13
N MET A 62 -3.10 19.38 9.65
CA MET A 62 -2.66 20.60 10.35
C MET A 62 -2.49 20.41 11.87
N ARG A 63 -2.82 19.22 12.41
CA ARG A 63 -2.66 18.93 13.84
C ARG A 63 -1.26 18.31 14.07
N PRO A 64 -0.60 18.61 15.20
CA PRO A 64 0.62 17.89 15.58
C PRO A 64 0.39 16.39 15.51
N VAL A 65 1.37 15.63 15.01
CA VAL A 65 1.32 14.17 15.08
C VAL A 65 1.42 13.80 16.56
N THR A 66 0.30 13.37 17.13
CA THR A 66 0.21 12.89 18.51
C THR A 66 0.24 11.37 18.51
N THR A 67 0.74 10.77 19.59
CA THR A 67 0.74 9.31 19.76
C THR A 67 -0.66 8.71 19.75
N GLU A 68 -1.67 9.48 20.14
CA GLU A 68 -3.09 9.11 20.10
C GLU A 68 -3.89 10.25 19.47
N PRO A 69 -4.09 10.26 18.14
CA PRO A 69 -4.90 11.27 17.50
C PRO A 69 -6.33 11.23 18.06
N PRO A 70 -6.94 12.39 18.34
CA PRO A 70 -8.30 12.45 18.81
C PRO A 70 -9.24 11.86 17.77
N MET A 71 -10.14 11.00 18.22
CA MET A 71 -11.13 10.34 17.37
C MET A 71 -12.01 11.37 16.64
N PRO A 72 -12.13 11.27 15.29
CA PRO A 72 -13.02 12.15 14.53
C PRO A 72 -14.48 12.01 14.97
N THR A 73 -15.15 13.13 15.18
CA THR A 73 -16.61 13.16 15.37
C THR A 73 -17.33 12.91 14.04
N VAL A 74 -18.62 12.54 14.08
CA VAL A 74 -19.46 12.41 12.87
C VAL A 74 -19.44 13.69 12.02
N ALA A 75 -19.50 14.86 12.67
CA ALA A 75 -19.46 16.14 11.97
C ALA A 75 -18.10 16.40 11.27
N GLU A 76 -17.00 15.98 11.90
CA GLU A 76 -15.66 16.06 11.29
C GLU A 76 -15.50 15.05 10.14
N ILE A 77 -16.05 13.83 10.25
CA ILE A 77 -16.05 12.85 9.16
C ILE A 77 -16.80 13.44 7.95
N GLU A 78 -18.00 13.96 8.15
CA GLU A 78 -18.78 14.62 7.10
C GLU A 78 -18.00 15.79 6.48
N ALA A 79 -17.41 16.66 7.30
CA ALA A 79 -16.61 17.77 6.83
C ALA A 79 -15.37 17.34 6.03
N ALA A 80 -14.72 16.25 6.43
CA ALA A 80 -13.54 15.72 5.74
C ALA A 80 -13.90 15.11 4.39
N LEU A 81 -15.00 14.35 4.33
CA LEU A 81 -15.51 13.81 3.07
C LEU A 81 -15.91 14.94 2.09
N ASP A 82 -16.43 16.06 2.60
CA ASP A 82 -16.74 17.26 1.80
C ASP A 82 -15.52 18.14 1.48
N ARG A 83 -14.31 17.72 1.87
CA ARG A 83 -13.07 18.50 1.73
C ARG A 83 -13.09 19.86 2.43
N ARG A 84 -13.96 20.04 3.42
CA ARG A 84 -14.01 21.25 4.26
C ARG A 84 -12.90 21.26 5.31
N ILE A 85 -12.44 20.09 5.72
CA ILE A 85 -11.24 19.87 6.54
C ILE A 85 -10.45 18.71 5.95
N ASP A 86 -9.18 18.57 6.31
CA ASP A 86 -8.35 17.45 5.86
C ASP A 86 -8.09 16.48 7.01
N ILE A 87 -8.62 15.26 6.86
CA ILE A 87 -8.40 14.14 7.76
C ILE A 87 -7.85 12.98 6.94
N VAL A 88 -6.65 12.54 7.31
CA VAL A 88 -6.06 11.30 6.84
C VAL A 88 -6.48 10.19 7.80
N TYR A 89 -6.98 9.08 7.26
CA TYR A 89 -7.32 7.89 8.02
C TYR A 89 -6.37 6.74 7.71
N GLY A 90 -6.13 5.90 8.71
CA GLY A 90 -5.29 4.71 8.62
C GLY A 90 -5.69 3.66 9.65
N LEU A 91 -5.17 2.45 9.50
CA LEU A 91 -5.31 1.34 10.43
C LEU A 91 -4.54 1.63 11.73
N THR A 92 -5.15 1.27 12.85
CA THR A 92 -4.39 0.99 14.08
C THR A 92 -3.82 -0.43 14.01
N SER A 93 -2.97 -0.81 14.96
CA SER A 93 -2.56 -2.22 15.10
C SER A 93 -3.76 -3.16 15.32
N GLN A 94 -4.83 -2.68 15.97
CA GLN A 94 -6.06 -3.45 16.17
C GLN A 94 -6.82 -3.65 14.85
N GLY A 95 -7.07 -2.59 14.09
CA GLY A 95 -7.76 -2.69 12.80
C GLY A 95 -6.96 -3.51 11.79
N GLY A 96 -5.63 -3.37 11.85
CA GLY A 96 -4.69 -4.25 11.19
C GLY A 96 -4.92 -5.73 11.54
N GLY A 97 -4.99 -6.08 12.83
CA GLY A 97 -5.30 -7.44 13.28
C GLY A 97 -6.63 -7.97 12.74
N ARG A 98 -7.71 -7.17 12.80
CA ARG A 98 -9.01 -7.54 12.20
C ARG A 98 -8.91 -7.80 10.70
N TRP A 99 -8.13 -6.99 9.98
CA TRP A 99 -7.87 -7.21 8.56
C TRP A 99 -7.08 -8.51 8.34
N GLU A 100 -6.05 -8.79 9.16
CA GLU A 100 -5.25 -10.03 9.06
C GLU A 100 -6.09 -11.30 9.26
N GLU A 101 -7.02 -11.29 10.21
CA GLU A 101 -7.92 -12.42 10.48
C GLU A 101 -8.72 -12.84 9.25
N PHE A 102 -9.18 -11.85 8.47
CA PHE A 102 -9.94 -12.07 7.25
C PHE A 102 -9.03 -12.35 6.05
N SER A 103 -8.08 -11.45 5.78
CA SER A 103 -7.21 -11.49 4.60
C SER A 103 -6.16 -12.59 4.64
N ARG A 104 -5.86 -13.15 5.81
CA ARG A 104 -4.86 -14.21 6.02
C ARG A 104 -3.55 -13.93 5.25
N PRO A 105 -2.91 -12.76 5.46
CA PRO A 105 -1.72 -12.39 4.72
C PRO A 105 -0.59 -13.40 4.98
N ASN A 106 0.08 -13.78 3.91
CA ASN A 106 1.38 -14.44 3.98
C ASN A 106 2.46 -13.37 4.02
N TRP A 107 2.82 -12.94 5.22
CA TRP A 107 3.85 -11.93 5.43
C TRP A 107 5.22 -12.32 4.87
N ASN A 108 5.54 -13.61 4.72
CA ASN A 108 6.77 -14.07 4.06
C ASN A 108 6.82 -13.77 2.56
N ARG A 109 5.68 -13.38 1.97
CA ARG A 109 5.57 -12.92 0.57
C ARG A 109 5.39 -11.42 0.45
N TYR A 110 5.39 -10.69 1.57
CA TYR A 110 5.24 -9.25 1.55
C TYR A 110 6.49 -8.60 0.93
N LEU A 111 6.26 -7.80 -0.10
CA LEU A 111 7.30 -7.05 -0.80
C LEU A 111 6.76 -5.69 -1.23
N PHE A 112 7.48 -4.66 -0.80
CA PHE A 112 7.31 -3.29 -1.24
C PHE A 112 8.46 -2.90 -2.17
N ALA A 113 8.14 -2.17 -3.24
CA ALA A 113 9.14 -1.59 -4.13
C ALA A 113 8.70 -0.16 -4.46
N GLY A 114 9.51 0.82 -4.05
CA GLY A 114 9.30 2.25 -4.25
C GLY A 114 10.40 2.88 -5.09
N TYR A 115 10.08 3.94 -5.80
CA TYR A 115 11.00 4.63 -6.70
C TYR A 115 10.83 6.14 -6.58
N SER A 116 11.95 6.86 -6.49
CA SER A 116 12.00 8.32 -6.58
C SER A 116 12.65 8.73 -7.89
N THR A 117 12.26 9.89 -8.42
CA THR A 117 12.86 10.48 -9.64
C THR A 117 13.90 11.54 -9.33
N ASP A 118 13.98 12.02 -8.08
CA ASP A 118 14.98 12.98 -7.61
C ASP A 118 15.38 12.68 -6.14
N PRO A 119 16.55 12.06 -5.89
CA PRO A 119 17.41 11.40 -6.88
C PRO A 119 16.71 10.17 -7.49
N ILE A 120 17.18 9.71 -8.66
CA ILE A 120 16.66 8.48 -9.29
C ILE A 120 17.13 7.27 -8.49
N ARG A 121 16.28 6.82 -7.56
CA ARG A 121 16.60 5.78 -6.59
C ARG A 121 15.45 4.79 -6.46
N GLY A 122 15.78 3.50 -6.46
CA GLY A 122 14.87 2.42 -6.12
C GLY A 122 15.11 1.96 -4.68
N ASN A 123 14.04 1.53 -4.04
CA ASN A 123 14.07 0.90 -2.73
C ASN A 123 13.16 -0.33 -2.74
N ILE A 124 13.71 -1.50 -2.43
CA ILE A 124 12.97 -2.74 -2.28
C ILE A 124 13.04 -3.13 -0.81
N ILE A 125 11.90 -3.43 -0.19
CA ILE A 125 11.87 -3.96 1.17
C ILE A 125 10.99 -5.22 1.20
N SER A 126 11.48 -6.29 1.80
CA SER A 126 10.76 -7.56 1.91
C SER A 126 11.09 -8.31 3.19
N SER A 127 10.20 -9.21 3.61
CA SER A 127 10.43 -10.18 4.68
C SER A 127 11.37 -11.32 4.29
N SER A 128 11.63 -11.50 2.98
CA SER A 128 12.54 -12.51 2.45
C SER A 128 13.65 -11.85 1.64
N LYS A 129 14.90 -12.22 1.96
CA LYS A 129 16.08 -11.78 1.22
C LYS A 129 16.00 -12.26 -0.23
N GLU A 130 15.62 -13.52 -0.44
CA GLU A 130 15.47 -14.14 -1.75
C GLU A 130 14.43 -13.38 -2.59
N LEU A 131 13.32 -13.00 -1.96
CA LEU A 131 12.27 -12.25 -2.64
C LEU A 131 12.71 -10.83 -3.02
N ALA A 132 13.47 -10.15 -2.14
CA ALA A 132 14.06 -8.85 -2.43
C ALA A 132 15.05 -8.91 -3.61
N GLU A 133 15.96 -9.88 -3.61
CA GLU A 133 16.92 -10.08 -4.71
C GLU A 133 16.21 -10.47 -6.01
N GLN A 134 15.16 -11.28 -5.94
CA GLN A 134 14.37 -11.61 -7.12
C GLN A 134 13.67 -10.37 -7.69
N GLN A 135 13.11 -9.50 -6.86
CA GLN A 135 12.56 -8.23 -7.32
C GLN A 135 13.65 -7.36 -7.98
N LEU A 136 14.85 -7.29 -7.40
CA LEU A 136 15.97 -6.53 -7.97
C LEU A 136 16.33 -7.00 -9.38
N ILE A 137 16.38 -8.32 -9.60
CA ILE A 137 16.59 -8.92 -10.94
C ILE A 137 15.46 -8.51 -11.91
N MET A 138 14.23 -8.44 -11.40
CA MET A 138 13.06 -8.09 -12.20
C MET A 138 13.01 -6.62 -12.60
N GLU A 139 13.79 -5.72 -11.99
CA GLU A 139 13.78 -4.29 -12.32
C GLU A 139 14.04 -4.01 -13.81
N ALA A 140 14.93 -4.78 -14.43
CA ALA A 140 15.19 -4.69 -15.86
C ALA A 140 13.94 -5.02 -16.69
N ALA A 141 13.13 -5.99 -16.26
CA ALA A 141 11.85 -6.30 -16.92
C ALA A 141 10.87 -5.13 -16.84
N PHE A 142 10.89 -4.39 -15.73
CA PHE A 142 10.14 -3.15 -15.52
C PHE A 142 10.77 -1.90 -16.15
N GLY A 143 11.83 -2.04 -16.96
CA GLY A 143 12.45 -0.92 -17.67
C GLY A 143 13.36 -0.07 -16.81
N ARG A 144 13.84 -0.60 -15.68
CA ARG A 144 14.78 0.09 -14.79
C ARG A 144 16.11 -0.65 -14.79
N LEU A 145 17.12 -0.06 -15.42
CA LEU A 145 18.47 -0.65 -15.41
C LEU A 145 19.17 -0.24 -14.12
N VAL A 146 19.39 -1.22 -13.25
CA VAL A 146 20.05 -1.03 -11.96
C VAL A 146 21.54 -0.73 -12.17
N VAL A 147 22.04 0.31 -11.51
CA VAL A 147 23.46 0.65 -11.44
C VAL A 147 24.10 -0.24 -10.38
N SER A 148 24.87 -1.25 -10.80
CA SER A 148 25.26 -2.37 -9.94
C SER A 148 26.13 -1.96 -8.75
N GLU A 149 27.00 -0.98 -8.94
CA GLU A 149 27.89 -0.41 -7.92
C GLU A 149 27.15 0.40 -6.85
N SER A 150 25.89 0.76 -7.09
CA SER A 150 25.06 1.54 -6.15
C SER A 150 24.18 0.68 -5.25
N ILE A 151 24.24 -0.65 -5.37
CA ILE A 151 23.37 -1.56 -4.64
C ILE A 151 23.84 -1.65 -3.18
N GLU A 152 23.02 -1.11 -2.28
CA GLU A 152 23.20 -1.20 -0.83
C GLU A 152 22.17 -2.17 -0.25
N ARG A 153 22.61 -3.00 0.70
CA ARG A 153 21.77 -4.03 1.34
C ARG A 153 21.81 -3.85 2.85
N GLU A 154 20.63 -3.91 3.46
CA GLU A 154 20.47 -3.74 4.89
C GLU A 154 19.49 -4.77 5.45
N THR A 155 19.73 -5.20 6.69
CA THR A 155 18.79 -6.01 7.47
C THR A 155 18.16 -5.12 8.53
N LEU A 156 16.84 -5.04 8.54
CA LEU A 156 16.05 -4.20 9.44
C LEU A 156 15.54 -5.04 10.61
N VAL A 157 15.87 -4.65 11.85
CA VAL A 157 15.48 -5.37 13.08
C VAL A 157 15.20 -4.36 14.22
N PRO A 158 13.93 -4.22 14.67
CA PRO A 158 12.72 -4.74 14.04
C PRO A 158 12.42 -4.01 12.73
N TRP A 159 11.56 -4.59 11.90
CA TRP A 159 11.12 -3.98 10.64
C TRP A 159 9.67 -3.52 10.72
N GLU A 160 9.44 -2.22 10.56
CA GLU A 160 8.11 -1.65 10.31
C GLU A 160 7.65 -1.96 8.87
N ALA A 161 7.02 -3.12 8.69
CA ALA A 161 6.55 -3.60 7.39
C ALA A 161 5.44 -2.73 6.80
N THR A 162 4.56 -2.23 7.67
CA THR A 162 3.61 -1.15 7.37
C THR A 162 3.64 -0.15 8.53
N TYR A 163 2.95 0.98 8.41
CA TYR A 163 2.85 1.97 9.49
C TYR A 163 2.13 1.44 10.74
N TRP A 164 1.47 0.28 10.68
CA TRP A 164 0.72 -0.33 11.79
C TRP A 164 1.24 -1.73 12.18
N LYS A 165 2.16 -2.32 11.40
CA LYS A 165 2.68 -3.68 11.57
C LYS A 165 4.21 -3.69 11.64
N SER A 166 4.71 -4.19 12.77
CA SER A 166 6.12 -4.54 12.93
C SER A 166 6.34 -6.05 12.72
N LEU A 167 7.39 -6.41 12.00
CA LEU A 167 7.87 -7.78 11.80
C LEU A 167 9.28 -7.92 12.40
N PRO A 168 9.69 -9.13 12.84
CA PRO A 168 10.99 -9.30 13.50
C PRO A 168 12.20 -8.95 12.63
N VAL A 169 12.08 -9.14 11.32
CA VAL A 169 13.16 -8.90 10.36
C VAL A 169 12.60 -8.45 9.02
N GLY A 170 13.30 -7.52 8.38
CA GLY A 170 13.12 -7.14 6.99
C GLY A 170 14.46 -7.03 6.28
N TYR A 171 14.43 -7.12 4.95
CA TYR A 171 15.59 -6.97 4.08
C TYR A 171 15.33 -5.82 3.11
N GLN A 172 16.21 -4.84 3.13
CA GLN A 172 16.14 -3.66 2.30
C GLN A 172 17.25 -3.66 1.26
N ILE A 173 16.91 -3.31 0.01
CA ILE A 173 17.85 -3.08 -1.08
C ILE A 173 17.59 -1.68 -1.63
N GLN A 174 18.60 -0.82 -1.52
CA GLN A 174 18.59 0.51 -2.15
C GLN A 174 19.53 0.49 -3.36
N PHE A 175 19.16 1.20 -4.42
CA PHE A 175 19.96 1.28 -5.64
C PHE A 175 19.62 2.52 -6.46
N LEU A 176 20.55 2.97 -7.29
CA LEU A 176 20.29 3.91 -8.38
C LEU A 176 19.88 3.13 -9.63
N TYR A 177 19.04 3.76 -10.47
CA TYR A 177 18.64 3.16 -11.74
C TYR A 177 18.62 4.18 -12.88
N VAL A 178 18.77 3.69 -14.12
CA VAL A 178 18.51 4.47 -15.33
C VAL A 178 17.07 4.21 -15.75
N PRO A 179 16.21 5.24 -15.87
CA PRO A 179 14.81 5.05 -16.25
C PRO A 179 14.69 4.77 -17.76
N GLU A 180 13.60 4.13 -18.18
CA GLU A 180 13.40 3.63 -19.55
C GLU A 180 13.52 4.73 -20.62
N GLU A 181 13.10 5.97 -20.32
CA GLU A 181 13.17 7.08 -21.27
C GLU A 181 14.61 7.48 -21.64
N ARG A 182 15.58 7.12 -20.80
CA ARG A 182 17.01 7.37 -21.02
C ARG A 182 17.74 6.17 -21.64
N GLN A 183 17.02 5.08 -21.89
CA GLN A 183 17.58 3.84 -22.43
C GLN A 183 17.39 3.75 -23.94
N ARG A 184 18.18 2.87 -24.58
CA ARG A 184 17.92 2.47 -25.97
C ARG A 184 16.62 1.68 -26.00
N ARG A 185 15.78 1.95 -27.00
CA ARG A 185 14.54 1.19 -27.21
C ARG A 185 14.88 -0.29 -27.37
N PRO A 186 14.25 -1.19 -26.58
CA PRO A 186 14.45 -2.62 -26.76
C PRO A 186 13.91 -3.06 -28.12
N ASP A 187 14.50 -4.12 -28.68
CA ASP A 187 13.89 -4.76 -29.84
C ASP A 187 12.55 -5.43 -29.45
N PRO A 188 11.68 -5.75 -30.44
CA PRO A 188 10.36 -6.32 -30.15
C PRO A 188 10.38 -7.66 -29.39
N LEU A 189 11.42 -8.49 -29.57
CA LEU A 189 11.53 -9.78 -28.88
C LEU A 189 11.89 -9.58 -27.41
N GLN A 190 12.87 -8.72 -27.13
CA GLN A 190 13.23 -8.33 -25.77
C GLN A 190 12.04 -7.70 -25.04
N LEU A 191 11.27 -6.83 -25.71
CA LEU A 191 10.06 -6.26 -25.14
C LEU A 191 9.03 -7.33 -24.78
N ARG A 192 8.80 -8.30 -25.66
CA ARG A 192 7.86 -9.40 -25.42
C ARG A 192 8.30 -10.27 -24.23
N GLU A 193 9.58 -10.61 -24.14
CA GLU A 193 10.13 -11.36 -23.01
C GLU A 193 10.00 -10.60 -21.69
N ARG A 194 10.27 -9.29 -21.69
CA ARG A 194 10.08 -8.42 -20.53
C ARG A 194 8.64 -8.44 -20.04
N LEU A 195 7.67 -8.27 -20.95
CA LEU A 195 6.24 -8.26 -20.60
C LEU A 195 5.77 -9.62 -20.04
N MET A 196 6.26 -10.74 -20.58
CA MET A 196 5.94 -12.07 -20.05
C MET A 196 6.47 -12.26 -18.62
N LYS A 197 7.74 -11.95 -18.39
CA LYS A 197 8.36 -12.00 -17.06
C LYS A 197 7.63 -11.09 -16.07
N GLN A 198 7.32 -9.87 -16.49
CA GLN A 198 6.60 -8.90 -15.67
C GLN A 198 5.22 -9.42 -15.25
N SER A 199 4.44 -9.97 -16.20
CA SER A 199 3.10 -10.50 -15.93
C SER A 199 3.13 -11.64 -14.91
N GLN A 200 4.00 -12.64 -15.11
CA GLN A 200 4.16 -13.77 -14.18
C GLN A 200 4.57 -13.31 -12.79
N TRP A 201 5.49 -12.36 -12.72
CA TRP A 201 5.97 -11.82 -11.45
C TRP A 201 4.90 -11.02 -10.71
N LEU A 202 4.12 -10.20 -11.41
CA LEU A 202 3.01 -9.45 -10.82
C LEU A 202 1.94 -10.39 -10.26
N GLN A 203 1.58 -11.44 -10.99
CA GLN A 203 0.64 -12.47 -10.50
C GLN A 203 1.16 -13.14 -9.22
N TYR A 204 2.45 -13.51 -9.20
CA TYR A 204 3.07 -14.07 -8.01
C TYR A 204 3.02 -13.09 -6.82
N ARG A 205 3.32 -11.81 -7.05
CA ARG A 205 3.32 -10.78 -5.98
C ARG A 205 1.94 -10.43 -5.45
N GLN A 206 0.90 -10.52 -6.28
CA GLN A 206 -0.45 -10.12 -5.88
C GLN A 206 -1.07 -11.08 -4.84
N GLY A 207 -0.64 -12.34 -4.80
CA GLY A 207 -1.17 -13.37 -3.89
C GLY A 207 -0.55 -13.38 -2.48
N TRP A 208 -0.11 -12.24 -1.94
CA TRP A 208 0.41 -12.17 -0.57
C TRP A 208 -0.70 -12.09 0.49
N TYR A 209 -1.95 -11.85 0.10
CA TYR A 209 -3.12 -11.92 0.97
C TYR A 209 -4.38 -12.22 0.14
N ARG A 210 -5.46 -12.64 0.81
CA ARG A 210 -6.77 -12.90 0.20
C ARG A 210 -7.62 -11.64 0.19
N ARG A 211 -8.28 -11.39 -0.93
CA ARG A 211 -9.28 -10.33 -1.06
C ARG A 211 -10.67 -10.88 -0.81
N TYR A 212 -11.59 -10.00 -0.43
CA TYR A 212 -12.99 -10.36 -0.24
C TYR A 212 -13.63 -11.02 -1.48
N SER A 213 -13.23 -10.59 -2.69
CA SER A 213 -13.71 -11.16 -3.96
C SER A 213 -13.27 -12.60 -4.21
N ASP A 214 -12.31 -13.13 -3.44
CA ASP A 214 -11.81 -14.49 -3.62
C ASP A 214 -12.71 -15.54 -2.91
N GLU A 215 -13.76 -15.10 -2.20
CA GLU A 215 -14.72 -15.96 -1.47
C GLU A 215 -16.09 -16.12 -2.16
N GLU A 216 -16.35 -15.39 -3.25
CA GLU A 216 -17.57 -15.50 -4.10
C GLU A 216 -17.32 -16.43 -5.30
#